data_AF-A0A2P6QNV5-F1
#
_entry.id   AF-A0A2P6QNV5-F1
#
_cell.length_a   1.000
_cell.length_b   1.000
_cell.length_c   1.000
_cell.angle_alpha   90.00
_cell.angle_beta   90.00
_cell.angle_gamma   90.00
#
_symmetry.space_group_name_H-M   'P 1'
#
loop_
_entity.id
_entity.type
_entity.pdbx_description
1 polymer ?
#
loop_
_entity_poly.entity_id
_entity_poly.type
_entity_poly.pdbx_seq_one_letter_code
_entity_poly.pdbx_strand_id
1 'polypeptide(L)'
;MPCSFIQRTCLVGAGPDGKHTALEAVTIVLDLPPPQPGSMLGLTSVGRVSASDPKAALALQRLVQEAVWFLGENANYAASEYAWESATPPGTALMMLDTDKMVAAASSRNPTLAGALTRLQRCAFSGSWEVRIIAAQALTTMAIRAGEPFRLQIYQFLHTIAEGGVQSQFSEMHPSNGEDQGASGTGLGVLISPMIEVLDEMYRAQDDLIKEMRNHDNANKEWSPKQDTTYSDRIQNRIRVSTHI
;
A
#
# COMPACT_ATOMS: atom_id res chain seq x y z
N MET A 1 9.36 -6.36 -17.94
CA MET A 1 10.46 -5.68 -17.22
C MET A 1 11.02 -4.40 -17.88
N PRO A 2 11.00 -4.14 -19.21
CA PRO A 2 11.49 -2.85 -19.74
C PRO A 2 10.53 -1.66 -19.54
N CYS A 3 9.25 -1.91 -19.24
CA CYS A 3 8.24 -0.87 -19.03
C CYS A 3 8.42 -0.12 -17.69
N SER A 4 8.91 -0.80 -16.65
CA SER A 4 9.05 -0.22 -15.30
C SER A 4 10.09 0.90 -15.24
N PHE A 5 11.19 0.78 -16.01
CA PHE A 5 12.22 1.81 -16.07
C PHE A 5 11.70 3.08 -16.75
N ILE A 6 11.07 2.96 -17.92
CA ILE A 6 10.53 4.10 -18.69
C ILE A 6 9.45 4.84 -17.89
N GLN A 7 8.51 4.12 -17.29
CA GLN A 7 7.45 4.75 -16.49
C GLN A 7 8.00 5.51 -15.28
N ARG A 8 9.00 4.94 -14.59
CA ARG A 8 9.67 5.61 -13.46
C ARG A 8 10.45 6.84 -13.94
N THR A 9 11.15 6.77 -15.08
CA THR A 9 11.84 7.94 -15.66
C THR A 9 10.85 9.04 -16.06
N CYS A 10 9.70 8.69 -16.64
CA CYS A 10 8.64 9.63 -16.98
C CYS A 10 8.04 10.30 -15.73
N LEU A 11 7.81 9.54 -14.65
CA LEU A 11 7.32 10.10 -13.39
C LEU A 11 8.36 10.99 -12.69
N VAL A 12 9.65 10.63 -12.78
CA VAL A 12 10.76 11.41 -12.22
C VAL A 12 10.92 12.75 -12.95
N GLY A 13 10.73 12.77 -14.28
CA GLY A 13 10.78 13.98 -15.10
C GLY A 13 9.52 14.85 -15.01
N ALA A 14 8.40 14.30 -14.53
CA ALA A 14 7.20 15.06 -14.26
C ALA A 14 7.38 15.86 -12.95
N GLY A 15 7.16 17.17 -13.00
CA GLY A 15 7.07 17.99 -11.78
C GLY A 15 5.95 17.50 -10.84
N PRO A 16 5.80 18.06 -9.62
CA PRO A 16 4.84 17.60 -8.62
C PRO A 16 3.42 17.38 -9.17
N ASP A 17 2.91 18.34 -9.96
CA ASP A 17 1.57 18.26 -10.56
C ASP A 17 1.45 17.14 -11.60
N GLY A 18 2.52 16.87 -12.36
CA GLY A 18 2.55 15.81 -13.36
C GLY A 18 2.56 14.42 -12.72
N LYS A 19 3.21 14.26 -11.56
CA LYS A 19 3.18 13.01 -10.78
C LYS A 19 1.79 12.72 -10.25
N HIS A 20 1.10 13.74 -9.71
CA HIS A 20 -0.27 13.60 -9.23
C HIS A 20 -1.23 13.24 -10.37
N THR A 21 -1.14 13.96 -11.50
CA THR A 21 -1.97 13.70 -12.68
C THR A 21 -1.76 12.28 -13.23
N ALA A 22 -0.51 11.81 -13.28
CA ALA A 22 -0.21 10.45 -13.71
C ALA A 22 -0.80 9.39 -12.77
N LEU A 23 -0.75 9.60 -11.45
CA LEU A 23 -1.37 8.70 -10.50
C LEU A 23 -2.90 8.71 -10.60
N GLU A 24 -3.53 9.88 -10.68
CA GLU A 24 -4.98 9.96 -10.87
C GLU A 24 -5.41 9.25 -12.17
N ALA A 25 -4.65 9.40 -13.26
CA ALA A 25 -4.94 8.67 -14.50
C ALA A 25 -4.88 7.13 -14.32
N VAL A 26 -3.91 6.62 -13.56
CA VAL A 26 -3.82 5.17 -13.26
C VAL A 26 -4.98 4.73 -12.37
N THR A 27 -5.45 5.59 -11.48
CA THR A 27 -6.55 5.24 -10.57
C THR A 27 -7.89 5.06 -11.28
N ILE A 28 -8.10 5.75 -12.41
CA ILE A 28 -9.27 5.53 -13.29
C ILE A 28 -9.36 4.06 -13.73
N VAL A 29 -8.21 3.41 -13.96
CA VAL A 29 -8.15 1.99 -14.33
C VAL A 29 -8.65 1.09 -13.20
N LEU A 30 -8.37 1.45 -11.94
CA LEU A 30 -8.81 0.70 -10.76
C LEU A 30 -10.33 0.85 -10.51
N ASP A 31 -10.92 1.95 -10.98
CA ASP A 31 -12.35 2.23 -10.87
C ASP A 31 -13.16 1.65 -12.03
N LEU A 32 -12.52 0.95 -12.98
CA LEU A 32 -13.22 0.25 -14.04
C LEU A 32 -14.10 -0.88 -13.46
N PRO A 33 -15.37 -1.01 -13.92
CA PRO A 33 -16.24 -2.07 -13.46
C PRO A 33 -15.68 -3.44 -13.89
N PRO A 34 -15.88 -4.50 -13.07
CA PRO A 34 -15.50 -5.84 -13.48
C PRO A 34 -16.23 -6.22 -14.78
N PRO A 35 -15.59 -6.96 -15.69
CA PRO A 35 -16.24 -7.42 -16.91
C PRO A 35 -17.47 -8.26 -16.56
N GLN A 36 -18.66 -7.82 -16.96
CA GLN A 36 -19.91 -8.53 -16.69
C GLN A 36 -20.18 -9.58 -17.76
N PRO A 37 -20.66 -10.80 -17.39
CA PRO A 37 -21.16 -11.78 -18.35
C PRO A 37 -22.17 -11.11 -19.27
N GLY A 38 -21.89 -11.11 -20.58
CA GLY A 38 -22.70 -10.38 -21.55
C GLY A 38 -24.14 -10.89 -21.56
N SER A 39 -25.10 -10.03 -21.20
CA SER A 39 -26.50 -10.23 -21.58
C SER A 39 -26.66 -9.83 -23.04
N MET A 40 -27.16 -10.74 -23.88
CA MET A 40 -27.26 -10.60 -25.34
C MET A 40 -28.29 -9.56 -25.84
N LEU A 41 -28.77 -8.64 -25.01
CA LEU A 41 -29.81 -7.69 -25.42
C LEU A 41 -29.40 -6.23 -25.15
N GLY A 42 -29.16 -5.51 -26.23
CA GLY A 42 -29.28 -4.04 -26.26
C GLY A 42 -28.01 -3.32 -26.71
N LEU A 43 -27.99 -2.93 -27.99
CA LEU A 43 -27.19 -1.79 -28.46
C LEU A 43 -27.49 -0.58 -27.57
N THR A 44 -26.49 -0.13 -26.77
CA THR A 44 -26.11 1.27 -26.45
C THR A 44 -25.35 1.30 -25.12
N SER A 45 -24.03 1.10 -25.14
CA SER A 45 -23.16 1.57 -24.05
C SER A 45 -21.71 1.61 -24.54
N VAL A 46 -21.22 2.81 -24.86
CA VAL A 46 -19.88 3.08 -25.43
C VAL A 46 -18.74 2.97 -24.39
N GLY A 47 -18.95 2.27 -23.27
CA GLY A 47 -17.98 2.25 -22.16
C GLY A 47 -17.84 0.94 -21.41
N ARG A 48 -18.35 -0.18 -21.93
CA ARG A 48 -18.32 -1.47 -21.22
C ARG A 48 -17.54 -2.51 -22.02
N VAL A 49 -16.49 -3.06 -21.42
CA VAL A 49 -15.83 -4.26 -21.94
C VAL A 49 -16.77 -5.43 -21.72
N SER A 50 -17.35 -5.95 -22.81
CA SER A 50 -18.20 -7.14 -22.77
C SER A 50 -17.37 -8.35 -22.35
N ALA A 51 -17.82 -9.13 -21.37
CA ALA A 51 -17.17 -10.41 -21.02
C ALA A 51 -17.35 -11.50 -22.09
N SER A 52 -17.96 -11.18 -23.24
CA SER A 52 -18.09 -12.11 -24.36
C SER A 52 -16.77 -12.40 -25.08
N ASP A 53 -15.75 -11.56 -24.90
CA ASP A 53 -14.40 -11.83 -25.40
C ASP A 53 -13.44 -12.18 -24.24
N PRO A 54 -13.09 -13.47 -24.05
CA PRO A 54 -12.21 -13.89 -22.95
C PRO A 54 -10.81 -13.27 -23.05
N LYS A 55 -10.36 -12.90 -24.25
CA LYS A 55 -9.06 -12.24 -24.45
C LYS A 55 -9.09 -10.80 -23.92
N ALA A 56 -10.17 -10.06 -24.18
CA ALA A 56 -10.36 -8.71 -23.66
C ALA A 56 -10.52 -8.71 -22.13
N ALA A 57 -11.25 -9.67 -21.57
CA ALA A 57 -11.40 -9.81 -20.12
C ALA A 57 -10.06 -10.08 -19.43
N LEU A 58 -9.25 -11.00 -19.97
CA LEU A 58 -7.91 -11.28 -19.45
C LEU A 58 -6.96 -10.09 -19.58
N ALA A 59 -7.02 -9.36 -20.71
CA ALA A 59 -6.22 -8.15 -20.91
C ALA A 59 -6.57 -7.05 -19.90
N LEU A 60 -7.86 -6.85 -19.61
CA LEU A 60 -8.31 -5.90 -18.61
C LEU A 60 -7.84 -6.31 -17.20
N GLN A 61 -7.96 -7.59 -16.85
CA GLN A 61 -7.47 -8.08 -15.56
C GLN A 61 -5.96 -7.84 -15.41
N ARG A 62 -5.17 -8.11 -16.45
CA ARG A 62 -3.72 -7.81 -16.44
C ARG A 62 -3.43 -6.31 -16.33
N LEU A 63 -4.20 -5.48 -17.02
CA LEU A 63 -4.07 -4.03 -16.93
C LEU A 63 -4.34 -3.53 -15.48
N VAL A 64 -5.36 -4.08 -14.82
CA VAL A 64 -5.66 -3.76 -13.41
C VAL A 64 -4.53 -4.23 -12.49
N GLN A 65 -4.00 -5.44 -12.68
CA GLN A 65 -2.85 -5.94 -11.90
C GLN A 65 -1.64 -5.01 -12.02
N GLU A 66 -1.28 -4.61 -13.24
CA GLU A 66 -0.17 -3.68 -13.49
C GLU A 66 -0.43 -2.30 -12.88
N ALA A 67 -1.68 -1.80 -12.94
CA ALA A 67 -2.06 -0.53 -12.32
C ALA A 67 -1.93 -0.57 -10.79
N VAL A 68 -2.37 -1.66 -10.15
CA VAL A 68 -2.25 -1.88 -8.70
C VAL A 68 -0.78 -1.93 -8.29
N TRP A 69 0.03 -2.72 -9.00
CA TRP A 69 1.47 -2.80 -8.75
C TRP A 69 2.15 -1.43 -8.92
N PHE A 70 1.85 -0.73 -10.02
CA PHE A 70 2.40 0.59 -10.30
C PHE A 70 2.08 1.59 -9.19
N LEU A 71 0.85 1.55 -8.65
CA LEU A 71 0.43 2.42 -7.57
C LEU A 71 1.24 2.16 -6.29
N GLY A 72 1.42 0.90 -5.90
CA GLY A 72 2.25 0.54 -4.74
C GLY A 72 3.72 0.96 -4.89
N GLU A 73 4.25 0.89 -6.11
CA GLU A 73 5.64 1.26 -6.40
C GLU A 73 5.90 2.76 -6.38
N ASN A 74 4.91 3.57 -6.77
CA ASN A 74 5.13 4.98 -7.10
C ASN A 74 4.35 5.98 -6.23
N ALA A 75 3.32 5.54 -5.48
CA ALA A 75 2.50 6.44 -4.66
C ALA A 75 3.33 7.27 -3.68
N ASN A 76 4.20 6.62 -2.89
CA ASN A 76 5.08 7.33 -1.94
C ASN A 76 6.06 8.30 -2.62
N TYR A 77 6.56 7.94 -3.81
CA TYR A 77 7.47 8.80 -4.57
C TYR A 77 6.78 10.06 -5.08
N ALA A 78 5.57 9.90 -5.64
CA ALA A 78 4.76 11.01 -6.10
C ALA A 78 4.30 11.90 -4.94
N ALA A 79 3.97 11.28 -3.80
CA ALA A 79 3.58 11.92 -2.57
C ALA A 79 4.75 12.62 -1.83
N SER A 80 5.98 12.46 -2.31
CA SER A 80 7.21 12.93 -1.64
C SER A 80 7.40 12.42 -0.20
N GLU A 81 6.76 11.31 0.14
CA GLU A 81 6.82 10.68 1.48
C GLU A 81 7.90 9.60 1.59
N TYR A 82 8.88 9.59 0.68
CA TYR A 82 10.05 8.72 0.77
C TYR A 82 10.96 9.04 1.97
N ALA A 83 10.67 10.13 2.69
CA ALA A 83 11.45 10.62 3.82
C ALA A 83 10.75 10.25 5.14
N TRP A 84 11.49 9.60 6.03
CA TRP A 84 11.10 9.23 7.39
C TRP A 84 10.94 10.42 8.34
N GLU A 85 10.54 11.58 7.84
CA GLU A 85 10.28 12.77 8.64
C GLU A 85 8.78 12.92 8.81
N SER A 86 8.27 12.57 10.00
CA SER A 86 6.95 13.03 10.39
C SER A 86 7.00 14.56 10.41
N ALA A 87 6.38 15.22 9.43
CA ALA A 87 6.15 16.67 9.46
C ALA A 87 5.24 17.09 10.64
N THR A 88 4.78 16.13 11.44
CA THR A 88 4.08 16.31 12.70
C THR A 88 5.11 16.36 13.82
N PRO A 89 5.30 17.53 14.48
CA PRO A 89 6.15 17.60 15.66
C PRO A 89 5.71 16.56 16.70
N PRO A 90 6.63 15.92 17.44
CA PRO A 90 6.28 14.89 18.44
C PRO A 90 5.21 15.35 19.43
N GLY A 91 5.22 16.63 19.80
CA GLY A 91 4.21 17.24 20.69
C GLY A 91 2.80 17.32 20.08
N THR A 92 2.67 17.47 18.76
CA THR A 92 1.38 17.47 18.06
C THR A 92 0.88 16.05 17.82
N ALA A 93 1.78 15.08 17.56
CA ALA A 93 1.42 13.66 17.49
C ALA A 93 0.87 13.15 18.83
N LEU A 94 1.46 13.58 19.96
CA LEU A 94 0.94 13.30 21.31
C LEU A 94 -0.40 13.96 21.62
N MET A 95 -0.75 15.07 20.97
CA MET A 95 -2.07 15.72 21.10
C MET A 95 -3.14 15.08 20.20
N MET A 96 -2.74 14.22 19.28
CA MET A 96 -3.62 13.49 18.37
C MET A 96 -3.65 12.00 18.72
N LEU A 97 -3.88 11.65 19.99
CA LEU A 97 -3.99 10.25 20.45
C LEU A 97 -5.10 9.42 19.77
N ASP A 98 -5.95 10.09 19.00
CA ASP A 98 -7.01 9.48 18.21
C ASP A 98 -6.48 9.19 16.80
N THR A 99 -6.23 7.91 16.52
CA THR A 99 -5.70 7.42 15.24
C THR A 99 -6.50 7.93 14.05
N ASP A 100 -7.82 8.01 14.17
CA ASP A 100 -8.70 8.46 13.09
C ASP A 100 -8.47 9.95 12.77
N LYS A 101 -8.21 10.76 13.80
CA LYS A 101 -7.87 12.18 13.61
C LYS A 101 -6.49 12.34 13.00
N MET A 102 -5.51 11.51 13.38
CA MET A 102 -4.18 11.51 12.76
C MET A 102 -4.26 11.16 11.28
N VAL A 103 -4.98 10.10 10.94
CA VAL A 103 -5.20 9.66 9.55
C VAL A 103 -5.91 10.75 8.77
N ALA A 104 -6.95 11.39 9.32
CA ALA A 104 -7.65 12.48 8.65
C ALA A 104 -6.73 13.68 8.39
N ALA A 105 -5.91 14.09 9.36
CA ALA A 105 -4.96 15.19 9.18
C ALA A 105 -3.86 14.85 8.16
N ALA A 106 -3.30 13.65 8.22
CA ALA A 106 -2.30 13.20 7.23
C ALA A 106 -2.90 13.11 5.82
N SER A 107 -4.13 12.60 5.70
CA SER A 107 -4.85 12.53 4.43
C SER A 107 -5.12 13.91 3.83
N SER A 108 -5.40 14.91 4.66
CA SER A 108 -5.56 16.30 4.19
C SER A 108 -4.25 16.92 3.68
N ARG A 109 -3.10 16.49 4.21
CA ARG A 109 -1.78 16.94 3.76
C ARG A 109 -1.36 16.22 2.48
N ASN A 110 -1.74 14.95 2.35
CA ASN A 110 -1.36 14.12 1.21
C ASN A 110 -2.56 13.38 0.60
N PRO A 111 -3.43 14.09 -0.15
CA PRO A 111 -4.60 13.48 -0.76
C PRO A 111 -4.23 12.41 -1.80
N THR A 112 -3.06 12.55 -2.45
CA THR A 112 -2.55 11.58 -3.42
C THR A 112 -2.29 10.22 -2.78
N LEU A 113 -1.57 10.19 -1.65
CA LEU A 113 -1.24 8.95 -0.97
C LEU A 113 -2.48 8.32 -0.31
N ALA A 114 -3.33 9.14 0.31
CA ALA A 114 -4.59 8.68 0.89
C ALA A 114 -5.51 8.05 -0.17
N GLY A 115 -5.67 8.70 -1.33
CA GLY A 115 -6.47 8.17 -2.44
C GLY A 115 -5.88 6.88 -3.01
N ALA A 116 -4.55 6.78 -3.12
CA ALA A 116 -3.88 5.55 -3.53
C ALA A 116 -4.16 4.40 -2.54
N LEU A 117 -4.02 4.68 -1.24
CA LEU A 117 -4.26 3.72 -0.16
C LEU A 117 -5.70 3.19 -0.17
N THR A 118 -6.70 4.06 -0.24
CA THR A 118 -8.11 3.63 -0.26
C THR A 118 -8.41 2.71 -1.45
N ARG A 119 -7.87 3.03 -2.62
CA ARG A 119 -8.09 2.21 -3.83
C ARG A 119 -7.36 0.86 -3.74
N LEU A 120 -6.15 0.82 -3.19
CA LEU A 120 -5.43 -0.42 -2.93
C LEU A 120 -6.14 -1.29 -1.88
N GLN A 121 -6.64 -0.71 -0.79
CA GLN A 121 -7.44 -1.42 0.22
C GLN A 121 -8.72 -2.01 -0.40
N ARG A 122 -9.42 -1.25 -1.26
CA ARG A 122 -10.57 -1.76 -2.02
C ARG A 122 -10.17 -2.94 -2.91
N CYS A 123 -9.06 -2.85 -3.64
CA CYS A 123 -8.55 -3.94 -4.49
C CYS A 123 -8.18 -5.19 -3.68
N ALA A 124 -7.56 -5.02 -2.50
CA ALA A 124 -7.20 -6.11 -1.60
C ALA A 124 -8.44 -6.79 -0.97
N PHE A 125 -9.50 -6.02 -0.73
CA PHE A 125 -10.73 -6.54 -0.11
C PHE A 125 -11.68 -7.19 -1.12
N SER A 126 -11.96 -6.53 -2.25
CA SER A 126 -13.03 -6.92 -3.19
C SER A 126 -12.56 -7.28 -4.61
N GLY A 127 -11.25 -7.26 -4.89
CA GLY A 127 -10.71 -7.62 -6.21
C GLY A 127 -10.88 -9.09 -6.59
N SER A 128 -10.48 -9.48 -7.81
CA SER A 128 -10.27 -10.90 -8.14
C SER A 128 -9.13 -11.46 -7.28
N TRP A 129 -9.07 -12.77 -7.11
CA TRP A 129 -8.02 -13.43 -6.31
C TRP A 129 -6.60 -12.89 -6.61
N GLU A 130 -6.24 -12.79 -7.89
CA GLU A 130 -4.92 -12.30 -8.33
C GLU A 130 -4.72 -10.82 -8.03
N VAL A 131 -5.78 -10.01 -8.19
CA VAL A 131 -5.74 -8.59 -7.88
C VAL A 131 -5.55 -8.37 -6.38
N ARG A 132 -6.18 -9.21 -5.54
CA ARG A 132 -6.04 -9.10 -4.08
C ARG A 132 -4.62 -9.37 -3.60
N ILE A 133 -3.95 -10.39 -4.17
CA ILE A 133 -2.55 -10.70 -3.84
C ILE A 133 -1.66 -9.52 -4.17
N ILE A 134 -1.77 -8.98 -5.39
CA ILE A 134 -0.94 -7.86 -5.85
C ILE A 134 -1.26 -6.59 -5.06
N ALA A 135 -2.53 -6.38 -4.69
CA ALA A 135 -2.92 -5.25 -3.85
C ALA A 135 -2.34 -5.36 -2.43
N ALA A 136 -2.34 -6.54 -1.82
CA ALA A 136 -1.68 -6.77 -0.54
C ALA A 136 -0.17 -6.49 -0.63
N GLN A 137 0.50 -6.99 -1.68
CA GLN A 137 1.92 -6.71 -1.93
C GLN A 137 2.20 -5.21 -2.14
N ALA A 138 1.34 -4.52 -2.90
CA ALA A 138 1.42 -3.09 -3.14
C ALA A 138 1.24 -2.29 -1.83
N LEU A 139 0.30 -2.70 -0.97
CA LEU A 139 0.10 -2.12 0.35
C LEU A 139 1.33 -2.31 1.24
N THR A 140 1.90 -3.51 1.32
CA THR A 140 3.13 -3.77 2.10
C THR A 140 4.30 -2.93 1.60
N THR A 141 4.48 -2.87 0.28
CA THR A 141 5.50 -2.03 -0.37
C THR A 141 5.32 -0.55 0.01
N MET A 142 4.07 -0.09 0.02
CA MET A 142 3.73 1.27 0.42
C MET A 142 3.99 1.50 1.91
N ALA A 143 3.67 0.55 2.79
CA ALA A 143 3.89 0.62 4.23
C ALA A 143 5.37 0.67 4.61
N ILE A 144 6.23 -0.11 3.94
CA ILE A 144 7.68 -0.11 4.17
C ILE A 144 8.28 1.28 3.91
N ARG A 145 7.71 2.02 2.96
CA ARG A 145 8.21 3.32 2.49
C ARG A 145 7.49 4.53 3.11
N ALA A 146 6.23 4.38 3.51
CA ALA A 146 5.43 5.45 4.10
C ALA A 146 5.75 5.64 5.58
N GLY A 147 5.59 6.87 6.08
CA GLY A 147 5.66 7.17 7.52
C GLY A 147 4.33 6.93 8.25
N GLU A 148 4.31 7.30 9.53
CA GLU A 148 3.06 7.36 10.30
C GLU A 148 2.22 8.57 9.87
N PRO A 149 0.88 8.44 9.75
CA PRO A 149 0.03 7.33 10.23
C PRO A 149 -0.31 6.25 9.18
N PHE A 150 0.14 6.40 7.93
CA PHE A 150 -0.25 5.52 6.84
C PHE A 150 0.29 4.10 7.00
N ARG A 151 1.51 3.94 7.53
CA ARG A 151 2.08 2.62 7.82
C ARG A 151 1.22 1.84 8.81
N LEU A 152 0.87 2.44 9.95
CA LEU A 152 0.05 1.79 10.95
C LEU A 152 -1.34 1.45 10.40
N GLN A 153 -1.94 2.34 9.60
CA GLN A 153 -3.22 2.07 8.94
C GLN A 153 -3.14 0.85 8.00
N ILE A 154 -2.07 0.71 7.22
CA ILE A 154 -1.86 -0.45 6.35
C ILE A 154 -1.64 -1.72 7.17
N TYR A 155 -0.79 -1.65 8.19
CA TYR A 155 -0.51 -2.77 9.09
C TYR A 155 -1.81 -3.33 9.72
N GLN A 156 -2.65 -2.46 10.29
CA GLN A 156 -3.95 -2.85 10.86
C GLN A 156 -4.88 -3.46 9.81
N PHE A 157 -4.91 -2.90 8.61
CA PHE A 157 -5.71 -3.43 7.51
C PHE A 157 -5.24 -4.84 7.11
N LEU A 158 -3.92 -5.06 6.97
CA LEU A 158 -3.34 -6.38 6.64
C LEU A 158 -3.68 -7.43 7.70
N HIS A 159 -3.60 -7.08 8.99
CA HIS A 159 -4.06 -7.94 10.08
C HIS A 159 -5.55 -8.27 9.95
N THR A 160 -6.38 -7.25 9.72
CA THR A 160 -7.83 -7.41 9.59
C THR A 160 -8.19 -8.40 8.47
N ILE A 161 -7.52 -8.30 7.32
CA ILE A 161 -7.78 -9.23 6.20
C ILE A 161 -7.15 -10.61 6.42
N ALA A 162 -6.02 -10.71 7.15
CA ALA A 162 -5.39 -11.99 7.48
C ALA A 162 -6.21 -12.82 8.48
N GLU A 163 -6.89 -12.15 9.42
CA GLU A 163 -7.77 -12.77 10.42
C GLU A 163 -9.18 -13.11 9.87
N GLY A 164 -9.41 -12.89 8.57
CA GLY A 164 -10.66 -13.24 7.92
C GLY A 164 -11.71 -12.12 7.91
N GLY A 165 -11.31 -10.87 8.14
CA GLY A 165 -12.15 -9.68 7.98
C GLY A 165 -13.33 -9.67 8.95
N VAL A 166 -13.25 -8.87 10.01
CA VAL A 166 -14.43 -8.56 10.81
C VAL A 166 -15.47 -7.93 9.88
N GLN A 167 -16.55 -8.65 9.57
CA GLN A 167 -17.61 -8.25 8.63
C GLN A 167 -18.36 -6.95 9.02
N SER A 168 -17.95 -6.22 10.07
CA SER A 168 -18.76 -5.18 10.69
C SER A 168 -18.44 -3.72 10.33
N GLN A 169 -17.39 -3.41 9.56
CA GLN A 169 -17.05 -1.99 9.28
C GLN A 169 -17.16 -1.53 7.81
N PHE A 170 -17.27 -2.45 6.85
CA PHE A 170 -17.48 -2.12 5.42
C PHE A 170 -18.80 -2.64 4.85
N SER A 171 -19.77 -2.97 5.73
CA SER A 171 -21.09 -3.44 5.32
C SER A 171 -21.99 -2.27 4.89
N GLU A 172 -21.66 -1.64 3.77
CA GLU A 172 -22.66 -0.94 2.95
C GLU A 172 -22.29 -0.95 1.46
N MET A 173 -21.55 -1.96 1.00
CA MET A 173 -21.32 -2.18 -0.42
C MET A 173 -21.31 -3.67 -0.72
N HIS A 174 -22.49 -4.23 -1.04
CA HIS A 174 -22.62 -5.61 -1.53
C HIS A 174 -21.86 -5.80 -2.84
N PRO A 175 -20.92 -6.76 -2.95
CA PRO A 175 -20.51 -7.30 -4.23
C PRO A 175 -20.96 -8.76 -4.32
N SER A 176 -22.04 -8.99 -5.06
CA SER A 176 -22.38 -10.31 -5.56
C SER A 176 -21.72 -10.49 -6.93
N ASN A 177 -20.91 -11.53 -7.08
CA ASN A 177 -20.86 -12.33 -8.29
C ASN A 177 -20.22 -13.68 -7.93
N GLY A 178 -21.01 -14.75 -8.08
CA GLY A 178 -20.73 -16.07 -7.56
C GLY A 178 -19.55 -16.79 -8.23
N GLU A 179 -18.40 -16.75 -7.58
CA GLU A 179 -17.41 -17.81 -7.62
C GLU A 179 -17.11 -18.22 -6.16
N ASP A 180 -17.47 -19.46 -5.83
CA ASP A 180 -17.20 -20.21 -4.60
C ASP A 180 -16.87 -19.42 -3.33
N GLN A 181 -17.92 -19.04 -2.60
CA GLN A 181 -17.83 -18.73 -1.17
C GLN A 181 -17.68 -20.03 -0.36
N GLY A 182 -16.53 -20.68 -0.50
CA GLY A 182 -16.09 -21.76 0.36
C GLY A 182 -15.39 -21.22 1.61
N ALA A 183 -16.17 -20.94 2.66
CA ALA A 183 -15.77 -20.95 4.08
C ALA A 183 -14.35 -20.47 4.46
N SER A 184 -14.09 -19.15 4.44
CA SER A 184 -13.33 -18.37 5.45
C SER A 184 -12.88 -17.03 4.85
N GLY A 185 -12.92 -15.96 5.64
CA GLY A 185 -12.73 -14.60 5.16
C GLY A 185 -11.43 -14.38 4.39
N THR A 186 -11.54 -13.63 3.29
CA THR A 186 -10.49 -13.22 2.33
C THR A 186 -9.62 -14.31 1.68
N GLY A 187 -9.33 -15.43 2.34
CA GLY A 187 -8.44 -16.51 1.87
C GLY A 187 -6.95 -16.13 1.82
N LEU A 188 -6.59 -14.92 2.26
CA LEU A 188 -5.25 -14.36 2.08
C LEU A 188 -4.31 -14.58 3.28
N GLY A 189 -4.81 -15.09 4.41
CA GLY A 189 -4.07 -15.18 5.67
C GLY A 189 -2.65 -15.75 5.52
N VAL A 190 -2.52 -16.95 4.94
CA VAL A 190 -1.21 -17.62 4.73
C VAL A 190 -0.29 -16.82 3.81
N LEU A 191 -0.83 -16.09 2.83
CA LEU A 191 -0.04 -15.31 1.88
C LEU A 191 0.41 -13.96 2.47
N ILE A 192 -0.37 -13.40 3.40
CA ILE A 192 -0.11 -12.09 4.00
C ILE A 192 0.71 -12.23 5.29
N SER A 193 0.74 -13.39 5.95
CA SER A 193 1.56 -13.60 7.15
C SER A 193 3.02 -13.13 6.98
N PRO A 194 3.76 -13.50 5.91
CA PRO A 194 5.12 -13.01 5.73
C PRO A 194 5.20 -11.49 5.55
N MET A 195 4.18 -10.87 4.96
CA MET A 195 4.12 -9.42 4.78
C MET A 195 3.94 -8.69 6.12
N ILE A 196 3.14 -9.26 7.02
CA ILE A 196 2.94 -8.77 8.39
C ILE A 196 4.24 -8.92 9.19
N GLU A 197 4.89 -10.09 9.11
CA GLU A 197 6.16 -10.34 9.80
C GLU A 197 7.27 -9.34 9.42
N VAL A 198 7.32 -8.91 8.16
CA VAL A 198 8.24 -7.85 7.72
C VAL A 198 7.95 -6.53 8.44
N LEU A 199 6.67 -6.17 8.60
CA LEU A 199 6.28 -4.96 9.31
C LEU A 199 6.53 -5.08 10.82
N ASP A 200 6.30 -6.26 11.42
CA ASP A 200 6.65 -6.55 12.81
C ASP A 200 8.15 -6.37 13.07
N GLU A 201 8.99 -6.91 12.18
CA GLU A 201 10.44 -6.75 12.25
C GLU A 201 10.84 -5.27 12.17
N MET A 202 10.20 -4.50 11.29
CA MET A 202 10.46 -3.07 11.17
C MET A 202 10.13 -2.31 12.46
N TYR A 203 8.96 -2.55 13.06
CA TYR A 203 8.58 -1.92 14.32
C TYR A 203 9.48 -2.37 15.47
N ARG A 204 9.84 -3.66 15.55
CA ARG A 204 10.77 -4.16 16.57
C ARG A 204 12.16 -3.52 16.44
N ALA A 205 12.68 -3.41 15.22
CA ALA A 205 13.95 -2.75 14.95
C ALA A 205 13.93 -1.27 15.34
N GLN A 206 12.81 -0.58 15.10
CA GLN A 206 12.60 0.80 15.53
C GLN A 206 12.60 0.93 17.06
N ASP A 207 11.88 0.05 17.76
CA ASP A 207 11.84 0.04 19.23
C ASP A 207 13.21 -0.25 19.85
N ASP A 208 13.96 -1.20 19.29
CA ASP A 208 15.30 -1.55 19.77
C ASP A 208 16.28 -0.40 19.57
N LEU A 209 16.21 0.30 18.43
CA LEU A 209 16.97 1.54 18.18
C LEU A 209 16.62 2.61 19.24
N ILE A 210 15.34 2.86 19.50
CA ILE A 210 14.91 3.85 20.50
C ILE A 210 15.46 3.49 21.90
N LYS A 211 15.41 2.21 22.27
CA LYS A 211 15.99 1.74 23.54
C LYS A 211 17.50 1.96 23.57
N GLU A 212 18.21 1.65 22.50
CA GLU A 212 19.66 1.84 22.40
C GLU A 212 20.05 3.31 22.51
N MET A 213 19.35 4.21 21.80
CA MET A 213 19.55 5.66 21.91
C MET A 213 19.33 6.16 23.33
N ARG A 214 18.22 5.77 23.97
CA ARG A 214 17.93 6.15 25.36
C ARG A 214 19.01 5.63 26.32
N ASN A 215 19.48 4.41 26.14
CA ASN A 215 20.53 3.83 26.97
C ASN A 215 21.88 4.54 26.76
N HIS A 216 22.16 4.97 25.54
CA HIS A 216 23.35 5.75 25.20
C HIS A 216 23.31 7.14 25.87
N ASP A 217 22.18 7.83 25.75
CA ASP A 217 21.94 9.14 26.38
C ASP A 217 22.02 9.05 27.91
N ASN A 218 21.38 8.04 28.51
CA ASN A 218 21.45 7.78 29.95
C ASN A 218 22.88 7.43 30.43
N ALA A 219 23.72 6.92 29.53
CA ALA A 219 25.11 6.59 29.83
C ALA A 219 26.10 7.76 29.58
N ASN A 220 25.63 8.95 29.15
CA ASN A 220 26.45 10.11 28.78
C ASN A 220 27.63 9.76 27.85
N LYS A 221 27.46 8.79 26.96
CA LYS A 221 28.48 8.44 25.98
C LYS A 221 28.44 9.49 24.86
N GLU A 222 29.59 9.97 24.41
CA GLU A 222 29.67 10.78 23.19
C GLU A 222 29.56 9.86 21.97
N TRP A 223 28.74 10.27 20.99
CA TRP A 223 28.64 9.59 19.71
C TRP A 223 30.01 9.63 19.02
N SER A 224 30.67 8.47 18.92
CA SER A 224 31.97 8.39 18.24
C SER A 224 31.75 8.19 16.74
N PRO A 225 32.43 8.94 15.84
CA PRO A 225 32.18 8.89 14.39
C PRO A 225 32.49 7.53 13.74
N LYS A 226 33.16 6.61 14.46
CA LYS A 226 33.40 5.22 14.01
C LYS A 226 32.20 4.29 14.24
N GLN A 227 31.32 4.62 15.19
CA GLN A 227 30.13 3.83 15.47
C GLN A 227 29.01 4.13 14.46
N ASP A 228 28.90 5.37 13.99
CA ASP A 228 27.85 5.81 13.05
C ASP A 228 27.91 5.08 11.70
N THR A 229 29.12 4.88 11.15
CA THR A 229 29.29 4.10 9.91
C THR A 229 28.92 2.63 10.10
N THR A 230 29.24 2.06 11.26
CA THR A 230 28.92 0.67 11.59
C THR A 230 27.43 0.47 11.81
N TYR A 231 26.74 1.49 12.35
CA TYR A 231 25.31 1.46 12.62
C TYR A 231 24.48 1.59 11.33
N SER A 232 24.87 2.53 10.46
CA SER A 232 24.28 2.72 9.14
C SER A 232 24.44 1.45 8.28
N ASP A 233 25.63 0.85 8.29
CA ASP A 233 25.90 -0.41 7.57
C ASP A 233 25.11 -1.60 8.14
N ARG A 234 24.88 -1.67 9.46
CA ARG A 234 24.06 -2.74 10.07
C ARG A 234 22.59 -2.63 9.72
N ILE A 235 22.04 -1.41 9.70
CA ILE A 235 20.66 -1.16 9.28
C ILE A 235 20.51 -1.48 7.79
N GLN A 236 21.42 -1.01 6.95
CA GLN A 236 21.39 -1.30 5.51
C GLN A 236 21.56 -2.79 5.20
N ASN A 237 22.44 -3.52 5.93
CA ASN A 237 22.58 -4.96 5.75
C ASN A 237 21.37 -5.76 6.25
N ARG A 238 20.75 -5.39 7.39
CA ARG A 238 19.52 -6.06 7.84
C ARG A 238 18.37 -5.89 6.85
N ILE A 239 18.20 -4.69 6.29
CA ILE A 239 17.17 -4.42 5.28
C ILE A 239 17.46 -5.16 3.96
N ARG A 240 18.73 -5.22 3.55
CA ARG A 240 19.15 -5.92 2.31
C ARG A 240 18.97 -7.45 2.40
N VAL A 241 19.17 -8.03 3.59
CA VAL A 241 18.97 -9.48 3.81
C VAL A 241 17.48 -9.85 3.77
N SER A 242 16.57 -8.98 4.21
CA SER A 242 15.11 -9.20 4.11
C SER A 242 14.52 -8.99 2.72
N THR A 243 15.27 -8.47 1.75
CA THR A 243 14.80 -8.22 0.36
C THR A 243 15.28 -9.27 -0.65
N HIS A 244 15.92 -10.36 -0.20
CA HIS A 244 16.35 -11.48 -1.04
C HIS A 244 15.53 -12.77 -0.82
N ILE A 245 14.29 -12.63 -0.36
CA ILE A 245 13.24 -13.66 -0.38
C ILE A 245 12.12 -13.14 -1.28
#